data_AF-M1WYK8-F1
#
_entry.id   AF-M1WYK8-F1
#
_cell.length_a   1.000
_cell.length_b   1.000
_cell.length_c   1.000
_cell.angle_alpha   90.00
_cell.angle_beta   90.00
_cell.angle_gamma   90.00
#
_symmetry.space_group_name_H-M   'P 1'
#
loop_
_entity.id
_entity.type
_entity.pdbx_description
1 polymer ?
#
loop_
_entity_poly.entity_id
_entity_poly.type
_entity_poly.pdbx_seq_one_letter_code
_entity_poly.pdbx_strand_id
1 'polypeptide(L)'
;MKKLEALFDHIASRVNVNLKPMGIDVKQILTNAIPRERHLQYYAFYALTEDHPISFRFQNSNMAGTYFLGKTQVDRSVVYKSDLRGDELKRKGDVVEFNGVKTTLFYDEVIRVINSCLIKTLVHNHSKNPETPEVFKILNTLAMHFSNIHGTTCEGVYLGPFSTIDLSIMHNCVVGNFSYVQAGDLSRLTIESGRVWIKSNGLFEFNYVYPEGVVEQYVSMDENGKITGKFIDYVEEFKEDFVPVYSSVQPELMGVEVGEGTYVNPYSVIKGDCKIGDNSLIAQRAHVENSDIGKGSNAQENCYIKNAVYEGFNVTAHGGKVIHTRLAPNVFVGFNSFVHGTATCPITVGRDSIVMPHTIIDAEEPITIPENSAVWGYVTKQSDLKDQCMSLETLAKTTDIVIGNMTFKGDGKAFVEAFKHRIAHIREENGANFDGTEETRGHAQKTQDACFNILQPFQGGADAGMYPTMTIGE
;
A
#
# COMPACT_ATOMS: atom_id res chain seq x y z
N MET A 1 26.69 7.99 15.58
CA MET A 1 25.54 7.10 15.28
C MET A 1 25.44 5.88 16.22
N LYS A 2 26.06 5.91 17.41
CA LYS A 2 26.11 4.74 18.33
C LYS A 2 24.72 4.26 18.76
N LYS A 3 23.79 5.17 19.06
CA LYS A 3 22.43 4.80 19.49
C LYS A 3 21.59 4.21 18.36
N LEU A 4 21.80 4.65 17.12
CA LEU A 4 21.11 4.08 15.96
C LEU A 4 21.54 2.62 15.74
N GLU A 5 22.83 2.31 15.83
CA GLU A 5 23.30 0.92 15.75
C GLU A 5 22.71 0.05 16.87
N ALA A 6 22.74 0.56 18.10
CA ALA A 6 22.13 -0.15 19.24
C ALA A 6 20.62 -0.37 19.05
N LEU A 7 19.92 0.56 18.40
CA LEU A 7 18.51 0.41 18.06
C LEU A 7 18.29 -0.72 17.04
N PHE A 8 19.10 -0.79 15.98
CA PHE A 8 19.04 -1.89 15.00
C PHE A 8 19.32 -3.25 15.65
N ASP A 9 20.33 -3.35 16.52
CA ASP A 9 20.64 -4.58 17.26
C ASP A 9 19.50 -5.01 18.19
N HIS A 10 18.86 -4.05 18.86
CA HIS A 10 17.71 -4.29 19.72
C HIS A 10 16.51 -4.80 18.91
N ILE A 11 16.17 -4.13 17.81
CA ILE A 11 15.08 -4.56 16.91
C ILE A 11 15.36 -5.97 16.37
N ALA A 12 16.56 -6.21 15.85
CA ALA A 12 16.96 -7.51 15.31
C ALA A 12 16.77 -8.61 16.37
N SER A 13 17.20 -8.36 17.60
CA SER A 13 17.04 -9.29 18.71
C SER A 13 15.56 -9.57 19.03
N ARG A 14 14.73 -8.53 19.12
CA ARG A 14 13.28 -8.64 19.43
C ARG A 14 12.50 -9.37 18.34
N VAL A 15 12.82 -9.09 17.07
CA VAL A 15 12.20 -9.77 15.92
C VAL A 15 12.66 -11.23 15.85
N ASN A 16 13.96 -11.50 16.00
CA ASN A 16 14.51 -12.85 15.91
C ASN A 16 14.03 -13.81 17.01
N VAL A 17 13.69 -13.31 18.21
CA VAL A 17 13.07 -14.14 19.25
C VAL A 17 11.82 -14.87 18.72
N ASN A 18 11.07 -14.21 17.83
CA ASN A 18 9.87 -14.77 17.21
C ASN A 18 10.18 -15.52 15.91
N LEU A 19 11.02 -14.95 15.06
CA LEU A 19 11.16 -15.41 13.66
C LEU A 19 12.33 -16.35 13.38
N LYS A 20 13.38 -16.34 14.23
CA LYS A 20 14.51 -17.27 14.05
C LYS A 20 14.10 -18.74 14.15
N PRO A 21 13.19 -19.13 15.07
CA PRO A 21 12.61 -20.48 15.08
C PRO A 21 11.83 -20.83 13.80
N MET A 22 11.38 -19.83 13.04
CA MET A 22 10.66 -19.99 11.77
C MET A 22 11.59 -19.99 10.55
N GLY A 23 12.91 -19.96 10.75
CA GLY A 23 13.90 -20.05 9.68
C GLY A 23 14.36 -18.71 9.11
N ILE A 24 13.96 -17.56 9.68
CA ILE A 24 14.44 -16.24 9.27
C ILE A 24 15.30 -15.60 10.36
N ASP A 25 16.54 -15.25 10.01
CA ASP A 25 17.40 -14.38 10.83
C ASP A 25 17.47 -12.98 10.22
N VAL A 26 16.81 -12.02 10.86
CA VAL A 26 16.71 -10.64 10.33
C VAL A 26 17.96 -9.80 10.57
N LYS A 27 18.93 -10.30 11.36
CA LYS A 27 20.10 -9.49 11.75
C LYS A 27 20.94 -9.10 10.54
N GLN A 28 21.20 -10.04 9.64
CA GLN A 28 22.00 -9.78 8.44
C GLN A 28 21.29 -8.80 7.49
N ILE A 29 19.97 -9.01 7.30
CA ILE A 29 19.12 -8.11 6.50
C ILE A 29 19.21 -6.68 7.03
N LEU A 30 18.99 -6.47 8.33
CA LEU A 30 19.04 -5.15 8.97
C LEU A 30 20.44 -4.53 8.96
N THR A 31 21.49 -5.35 9.01
CA THR A 31 22.88 -4.86 8.95
C THR A 31 23.20 -4.22 7.60
N ASN A 32 22.58 -4.68 6.52
CA ASN A 32 22.99 -4.30 5.17
C ASN A 32 21.91 -3.55 4.37
N ALA A 33 20.63 -3.64 4.75
CA ALA A 33 19.53 -3.09 3.95
C ALA A 33 19.63 -1.59 3.69
N ILE A 34 20.00 -0.78 4.69
CA ILE A 34 20.15 0.68 4.56
C ILE A 34 21.50 1.11 5.14
N PRO A 35 22.37 1.77 4.34
CA PRO A 35 23.58 2.40 4.85
C PRO A 35 23.23 3.43 5.94
N ARG A 36 23.94 3.38 7.07
CA ARG A 36 23.60 4.14 8.27
C ARG A 36 23.56 5.64 8.01
N GLU A 37 24.49 6.12 7.21
CA GLU A 37 24.64 7.52 6.83
C GLU A 37 23.37 8.05 6.13
N ARG A 38 22.61 7.20 5.44
CA ARG A 38 21.34 7.59 4.81
C ARG A 38 20.27 7.97 5.83
N HIS A 39 20.35 7.50 7.08
CA HIS A 39 19.40 7.90 8.13
C HIS A 39 19.58 9.34 8.61
N LEU A 40 20.66 10.02 8.21
CA LEU A 40 20.92 11.44 8.47
C LEU A 40 20.39 12.36 7.35
N GLN A 41 20.21 11.81 6.15
CA GLN A 41 20.01 12.59 4.93
C GLN A 41 18.56 13.07 4.74
N TYR A 42 17.60 12.50 5.46
CA TYR A 42 16.19 12.74 5.20
C TYR A 42 15.47 13.25 6.45
N TYR A 43 14.65 14.27 6.23
CA TYR A 43 13.64 14.71 7.19
C TYR A 43 12.51 13.71 7.30
N ALA A 44 11.76 13.77 8.40
CA ALA A 44 10.44 13.18 8.51
C ALA A 44 9.38 14.28 8.40
N PHE A 45 8.14 13.89 8.10
CA PHE A 45 7.04 14.83 7.87
C PHE A 45 5.81 14.38 8.65
N TYR A 46 5.10 15.31 9.28
CA TYR A 46 3.78 15.04 9.86
C TYR A 46 2.76 16.04 9.33
N ALA A 47 1.57 15.54 9.02
CA ALA A 47 0.46 16.34 8.54
C ALA A 47 -0.32 16.97 9.71
N LEU A 48 -0.70 18.23 9.55
CA LEU A 48 -1.64 18.97 10.38
C LEU A 48 -2.89 19.27 9.54
N THR A 49 -4.05 18.92 10.06
CA THR A 49 -5.36 19.10 9.42
C THR A 49 -6.42 19.19 10.51
N GLU A 50 -7.53 19.87 10.22
CA GLU A 50 -8.69 19.94 11.11
C GLU A 50 -9.65 18.76 10.91
N ASP A 51 -9.55 18.02 9.79
CA ASP A 51 -10.47 16.94 9.42
C ASP A 51 -10.21 15.63 10.20
N HIS A 52 -9.00 15.44 10.72
CA HIS A 52 -8.58 14.23 11.42
C HIS A 52 -7.95 14.54 12.79
N PRO A 53 -8.29 13.78 13.85
CA PRO A 53 -7.59 13.89 15.12
C PRO A 53 -6.08 13.64 14.95
N ILE A 54 -5.28 14.57 15.48
CA ILE A 54 -3.81 14.51 15.41
C ILE A 54 -3.21 14.21 16.79
N SER A 55 -2.31 13.24 16.84
CA SER A 55 -1.49 12.95 18.02
C SER A 55 -0.26 12.17 17.57
N PHE A 56 0.92 12.74 17.75
CA PHE A 56 2.18 12.09 17.40
C PHE A 56 3.03 11.90 18.65
N ARG A 57 3.47 10.68 18.91
CA ARG A 57 4.42 10.37 20.00
C ARG A 57 5.58 9.57 19.46
N PHE A 58 6.78 10.15 19.50
CA PHE A 58 7.98 9.49 19.00
C PHE A 58 9.00 9.35 20.13
N GLN A 59 9.51 8.15 20.33
CA GLN A 59 10.42 7.81 21.43
C GLN A 59 11.51 6.85 20.95
N ASN A 60 12.77 7.18 21.23
CA ASN A 60 13.92 6.31 20.94
C ASN A 60 13.92 5.70 19.52
N SER A 61 13.56 6.50 18.51
CA SER A 61 13.27 6.00 17.16
C SER A 61 13.98 6.79 16.07
N ASN A 62 14.11 6.18 14.89
CA ASN A 62 14.50 6.83 13.64
C ASN A 62 13.28 6.91 12.72
N MET A 63 13.10 8.05 12.05
CA MET A 63 11.94 8.32 11.19
C MET A 63 12.32 8.86 9.80
N ALA A 64 13.56 8.63 9.37
CA ALA A 64 14.13 9.33 8.22
C ALA A 64 13.33 9.09 6.92
N GLY A 65 12.84 10.18 6.32
CA GLY A 65 12.11 10.17 5.04
C GLY A 65 10.63 9.79 5.15
N THR A 66 10.10 9.61 6.36
CA THR A 66 8.77 9.05 6.62
C THR A 66 7.71 10.13 6.74
N TYR A 67 6.52 9.85 6.20
CA TYR A 67 5.33 10.70 6.32
C TYR A 67 4.35 10.13 7.34
N PHE A 68 3.78 11.00 8.17
CA PHE A 68 2.79 10.67 9.19
C PHE A 68 1.52 11.50 9.02
N LEU A 69 0.36 10.86 9.12
CA LEU A 69 -0.96 11.50 9.14
C LEU A 69 -1.82 10.82 10.21
N GLY A 70 -2.63 11.60 10.94
CA GLY A 70 -3.50 11.08 12.01
C GLY A 70 -2.76 10.73 13.30
N LYS A 71 -3.33 9.85 14.13
CA LYS A 71 -2.76 9.45 15.43
C LYS A 71 -1.73 8.34 15.28
N THR A 72 -0.46 8.65 15.56
CA THR A 72 0.65 7.69 15.44
C THR A 72 1.62 7.74 16.63
N GLN A 73 2.04 6.56 17.09
CA GLN A 73 3.08 6.38 18.09
C GLN A 73 4.19 5.47 17.55
N VAL A 74 5.45 5.93 17.66
CA VAL A 74 6.64 5.17 17.24
C VAL A 74 7.60 5.09 18.41
N ASP A 75 7.88 3.87 18.88
CA ASP A 75 8.72 3.62 20.05
C ASP A 75 9.77 2.53 19.78
N ARG A 76 11.03 2.82 20.07
CA ARG A 76 12.17 1.90 19.83
C ARG A 76 12.12 1.27 18.43
N SER A 77 11.85 2.08 17.41
CA SER A 77 11.61 1.58 16.05
C SER A 77 12.36 2.41 15.00
N VAL A 78 12.57 1.81 13.84
CA VAL A 78 13.07 2.49 12.64
C VAL A 78 11.94 2.50 11.62
N VAL A 79 11.50 3.68 11.21
CA VAL A 79 10.55 3.85 10.09
C VAL A 79 11.24 4.70 9.03
N TYR A 80 11.66 4.08 7.94
CA TYR A 80 12.54 4.70 6.94
C TYR A 80 11.81 4.81 5.61
N LYS A 81 11.61 6.05 5.13
CA LYS A 81 10.91 6.38 3.88
C LYS A 81 9.53 5.72 3.76
N SER A 82 8.87 5.52 4.90
CA SER A 82 7.56 4.89 4.99
C SER A 82 6.44 5.92 4.97
N ASP A 83 5.20 5.47 4.82
CA ASP A 83 4.01 6.31 4.91
C ASP A 83 3.08 5.68 5.94
N LEU A 84 2.82 6.38 7.05
CA LEU A 84 1.91 5.95 8.11
C LEU A 84 0.68 6.86 8.10
N ARG A 85 -0.43 6.33 7.59
CA ARG A 85 -1.68 7.05 7.36
C ARG A 85 -2.75 6.59 8.33
N GLY A 86 -3.13 7.51 9.22
CA GLY A 86 -4.16 7.31 10.23
C GLY A 86 -5.43 8.14 9.99
N ASP A 87 -5.68 8.52 8.74
CA ASP A 87 -6.90 9.19 8.28
C ASP A 87 -8.14 8.28 8.31
N GLU A 88 -7.95 6.97 8.15
CA GLU A 88 -9.00 5.94 8.25
C GLU A 88 -9.14 5.31 9.66
N LEU A 89 -8.48 5.87 10.68
CA LEU A 89 -8.56 5.38 12.06
C LEU A 89 -9.95 5.62 12.65
N LYS A 90 -10.42 4.65 13.43
CA LYS A 90 -11.71 4.70 14.10
C LYS A 90 -11.70 5.76 15.21
N ARG A 91 -12.84 6.40 15.45
CA ARG A 91 -13.01 7.51 16.39
C ARG A 91 -13.63 7.04 17.70
N LYS A 92 -13.35 7.78 18.78
CA LYS A 92 -14.02 7.58 20.06
C LYS A 92 -15.54 7.68 19.88
N GLY A 93 -16.26 6.71 20.44
CA GLY A 93 -17.72 6.63 20.35
C GLY A 93 -18.23 5.86 19.13
N ASP A 94 -17.37 5.50 18.16
CA ASP A 94 -17.76 4.64 17.06
C ASP A 94 -18.24 3.28 17.60
N VAL A 95 -19.30 2.75 16.98
CA VAL A 95 -19.79 1.39 17.24
C VAL A 95 -19.20 0.48 16.19
N VAL A 96 -18.29 -0.39 16.61
CA VAL A 96 -17.61 -1.36 15.74
C VAL A 96 -18.23 -2.74 15.94
N GLU A 97 -18.26 -3.53 14.88
CA GLU A 97 -18.80 -4.89 14.90
C GLU A 97 -17.73 -5.91 14.52
N PHE A 98 -17.57 -6.93 15.35
CA PHE A 98 -16.71 -8.08 15.09
C PHE A 98 -17.53 -9.36 15.25
N ASN A 99 -17.69 -10.13 14.17
CA ASN A 99 -18.43 -11.39 14.16
C ASN A 99 -19.85 -11.29 14.80
N GLY A 100 -20.59 -10.23 14.48
CA GLY A 100 -21.95 -9.99 15.01
C GLY A 100 -21.98 -9.35 16.41
N VAL A 101 -20.83 -9.13 17.05
CA VAL A 101 -20.74 -8.50 18.37
C VAL A 101 -20.36 -7.03 18.20
N LYS A 102 -21.22 -6.15 18.71
CA LYS A 102 -21.00 -4.71 18.69
C LYS A 102 -20.33 -4.23 19.98
N THR A 103 -19.37 -3.33 19.86
CA THR A 103 -18.75 -2.63 20.98
C THR A 103 -18.53 -1.16 20.63
N THR A 104 -18.55 -0.29 21.63
CA THR A 104 -18.30 1.14 21.46
C THR A 104 -16.87 1.46 21.86
N LEU A 105 -16.16 2.23 21.03
CA LEU A 105 -14.78 2.61 21.31
C LEU A 105 -14.71 3.68 22.41
N PHE A 106 -13.81 3.50 23.37
CA PHE A 106 -13.60 4.46 24.47
C PHE A 106 -12.60 5.57 24.14
N TYR A 107 -11.72 5.31 23.17
CA TYR A 107 -10.68 6.21 22.70
C TYR A 107 -10.66 6.21 21.18
N ASP A 108 -10.14 7.28 20.58
CA ASP A 108 -9.78 7.20 19.16
C ASP A 108 -8.68 6.16 19.01
N GLU A 109 -8.73 5.45 17.89
CA GLU A 109 -7.72 4.50 17.55
C GLU A 109 -6.38 5.17 17.25
N VAL A 110 -5.29 4.44 17.47
CA VAL A 110 -3.93 4.91 17.22
C VAL A 110 -3.07 3.85 16.52
N ILE A 111 -2.27 4.28 15.54
CA ILE A 111 -1.20 3.44 14.97
C ILE A 111 -0.06 3.37 15.99
N ARG A 112 0.36 2.16 16.35
CA ARG A 112 1.42 1.96 17.34
C ARG A 112 2.50 1.01 16.83
N VAL A 113 3.67 1.58 16.52
CA VAL A 113 4.85 0.86 16.02
C VAL A 113 5.88 0.70 17.14
N ILE A 114 6.24 -0.54 17.48
CA ILE A 114 7.12 -0.85 18.61
C ILE A 114 8.14 -1.93 18.28
N ASN A 115 9.43 -1.68 18.57
CA ASN A 115 10.52 -2.63 18.31
C ASN A 115 10.54 -3.14 16.85
N SER A 116 10.18 -2.28 15.89
CA SER A 116 9.95 -2.66 14.50
C SER A 116 10.85 -1.87 13.56
N CYS A 117 11.12 -2.44 12.39
CA CYS A 117 11.82 -1.76 11.29
C CYS A 117 10.94 -1.81 10.04
N LEU A 118 10.48 -0.66 9.57
CA LEU A 118 9.64 -0.52 8.37
C LEU A 118 10.44 0.27 7.32
N ILE A 119 10.68 -0.32 6.16
CA ILE A 119 11.52 0.24 5.11
C ILE A 119 10.68 0.44 3.85
N LYS A 120 10.43 1.70 3.48
CA LYS A 120 9.53 2.07 2.36
C LYS A 120 8.20 1.32 2.46
N THR A 121 7.64 1.23 3.65
CA THR A 121 6.41 0.50 3.93
C THR A 121 5.25 1.47 4.01
N LEU A 122 4.12 1.08 3.43
CA LEU A 122 2.85 1.75 3.69
C LEU A 122 2.15 1.11 4.89
N VAL A 123 1.64 1.95 5.79
CA VAL A 123 0.70 1.57 6.85
C VAL A 123 -0.57 2.39 6.67
N HIS A 124 -1.72 1.73 6.49
CA HIS A 124 -2.99 2.40 6.19
C HIS A 124 -4.20 1.58 6.68
N ASN A 125 -5.40 2.16 6.60
CA ASN A 125 -6.65 1.64 7.17
C ASN A 125 -6.60 1.57 8.71
N HIS A 126 -7.39 0.68 9.31
CA HIS A 126 -7.58 0.56 10.75
C HIS A 126 -7.67 -0.89 11.21
N SER A 127 -7.58 -1.10 12.53
CA SER A 127 -7.45 -2.41 13.14
C SER A 127 -8.71 -3.22 12.92
N LYS A 128 -8.54 -4.44 12.40
CA LYS A 128 -9.58 -5.48 12.37
C LYS A 128 -9.46 -6.45 13.55
N ASN A 129 -8.57 -6.16 14.51
CA ASN A 129 -8.37 -7.00 15.66
C ASN A 129 -9.39 -6.68 16.77
N PRO A 130 -10.30 -7.62 17.11
CA PRO A 130 -11.30 -7.40 18.16
C PRO A 130 -10.69 -7.30 19.56
N GLU A 131 -9.47 -7.80 19.78
CA GLU A 131 -8.79 -7.74 21.08
C GLU A 131 -8.19 -6.35 21.37
N THR A 132 -7.90 -5.59 20.32
CA THR A 132 -7.34 -4.23 20.42
C THR A 132 -7.96 -3.30 19.39
N PRO A 133 -9.28 -3.00 19.47
CA PRO A 133 -9.96 -2.25 18.43
C PRO A 133 -9.55 -0.77 18.39
N GLU A 134 -9.07 -0.20 19.52
CA GLU A 134 -8.47 1.15 19.58
C GLU A 134 -6.95 1.17 19.34
N VAL A 135 -6.31 0.05 18.99
CA VAL A 135 -4.85 0.04 18.72
C VAL A 135 -4.53 -0.74 17.45
N PHE A 136 -4.12 0.00 16.42
CA PHE A 136 -3.50 -0.56 15.22
C PHE A 136 -2.04 -0.92 15.50
N LYS A 137 -1.82 -2.12 16.05
CA LYS A 137 -0.54 -2.56 16.60
C LYS A 137 0.40 -3.14 15.52
N ILE A 138 1.64 -2.64 15.47
CA ILE A 138 2.77 -3.20 14.71
C ILE A 138 3.94 -3.42 15.69
N LEU A 139 4.13 -4.66 16.14
CA LEU A 139 5.04 -5.02 17.22
C LEU A 139 6.06 -6.07 16.79
N ASN A 140 7.35 -5.81 17.01
CA ASN A 140 8.44 -6.73 16.65
C ASN A 140 8.35 -7.16 15.17
N THR A 141 8.16 -6.20 14.27
CA THR A 141 7.93 -6.45 12.84
C THR A 141 9.09 -5.93 12.00
N LEU A 142 9.52 -6.72 11.00
CA LEU A 142 10.39 -6.25 9.91
C LEU A 142 9.58 -6.22 8.62
N ALA A 143 9.44 -5.03 8.02
CA ALA A 143 8.77 -4.86 6.74
C ALA A 143 9.73 -4.27 5.70
N MET A 144 9.92 -4.99 4.61
CA MET A 144 10.87 -4.63 3.56
C MET A 144 10.24 -3.73 2.49
N HIS A 145 11.09 -3.27 1.57
CA HIS A 145 10.77 -2.28 0.55
C HIS A 145 9.42 -2.49 -0.15
N PHE A 146 8.59 -1.44 -0.16
CA PHE A 146 7.30 -1.38 -0.85
C PHE A 146 6.27 -2.41 -0.37
N SER A 147 6.45 -2.91 0.86
CA SER A 147 5.42 -3.71 1.53
C SER A 147 4.25 -2.84 2.01
N ASN A 148 3.08 -3.45 2.12
CA ASN A 148 1.86 -2.80 2.58
C ASN A 148 1.32 -3.52 3.81
N ILE A 149 1.13 -2.77 4.90
CA ILE A 149 0.41 -3.20 6.10
C ILE A 149 -0.92 -2.44 6.10
N HIS A 150 -1.95 -3.07 5.53
CA HIS A 150 -3.25 -2.44 5.35
C HIS A 150 -4.28 -3.11 6.26
N GLY A 151 -4.80 -2.38 7.24
CA GLY A 151 -5.85 -2.91 8.12
C GLY A 151 -5.43 -4.14 8.94
N THR A 152 -4.12 -4.37 9.10
CA THR A 152 -3.57 -5.62 9.66
C THR A 152 -2.69 -5.38 10.88
N THR A 153 -3.08 -5.93 12.03
CA THR A 153 -2.23 -5.89 13.23
C THR A 153 -1.14 -6.95 13.14
N CYS A 154 0.08 -6.60 13.54
CA CYS A 154 1.26 -7.44 13.45
C CYS A 154 1.93 -7.64 14.82
N GLU A 155 2.30 -8.87 15.13
CA GLU A 155 3.17 -9.22 16.24
C GLU A 155 4.18 -10.30 15.83
N GLY A 156 5.48 -9.97 15.80
CA GLY A 156 6.51 -10.91 15.37
C GLY A 156 6.40 -11.28 13.89
N VAL A 157 6.31 -10.30 13.00
CA VAL A 157 6.02 -10.55 11.56
C VAL A 157 7.18 -10.11 10.68
N TYR A 158 7.49 -10.89 9.64
CA TYR A 158 8.35 -10.47 8.54
C TYR A 158 7.54 -10.32 7.26
N LEU A 159 7.74 -9.20 6.56
CA LEU A 159 7.18 -8.91 5.24
C LEU A 159 8.30 -8.73 4.24
N GLY A 160 8.37 -9.62 3.24
CA GLY A 160 9.29 -9.49 2.11
C GLY A 160 8.97 -8.29 1.22
N PRO A 161 9.90 -7.88 0.32
CA PRO A 161 9.66 -6.78 -0.60
C PRO A 161 8.38 -6.95 -1.41
N PHE A 162 7.64 -5.86 -1.57
CA PHE A 162 6.33 -5.80 -2.25
C PHE A 162 5.26 -6.77 -1.71
N SER A 163 5.43 -7.34 -0.52
CA SER A 163 4.36 -8.12 0.10
C SER A 163 3.26 -7.21 0.66
N THR A 164 2.02 -7.69 0.65
CA THR A 164 0.86 -6.98 1.16
C THR A 164 0.13 -7.88 2.13
N ILE A 165 -0.14 -7.36 3.32
CA ILE A 165 -1.01 -7.99 4.30
C ILE A 165 -2.21 -7.08 4.52
N ASP A 166 -3.39 -7.65 4.38
CA ASP A 166 -4.62 -6.89 4.23
C ASP A 166 -5.75 -7.44 5.10
N LEU A 167 -6.41 -6.55 5.85
CA LEU A 167 -7.58 -6.82 6.71
C LEU A 167 -7.45 -8.11 7.56
N SER A 168 -6.27 -8.34 8.14
CA SER A 168 -5.91 -9.59 8.83
C SER A 168 -5.38 -9.34 10.25
N ILE A 169 -5.07 -10.41 10.97
CA ILE A 169 -4.35 -10.40 12.24
C ILE A 169 -3.19 -11.37 12.07
N MET A 170 -1.95 -10.92 12.31
CA MET A 170 -0.76 -11.74 12.12
C MET A 170 0.08 -11.83 13.38
N HIS A 171 0.38 -13.07 13.80
CA HIS A 171 1.21 -13.37 14.95
C HIS A 171 2.27 -14.43 14.61
N ASN A 172 3.55 -14.07 14.67
CA ASN A 172 4.66 -14.96 14.30
C ASN A 172 4.48 -15.47 12.86
N CYS A 173 4.52 -14.57 11.88
CA CYS A 173 4.32 -14.92 10.47
C CYS A 173 5.49 -14.45 9.61
N VAL A 174 5.80 -15.24 8.59
CA VAL A 174 6.75 -14.88 7.53
C VAL A 174 5.96 -14.77 6.23
N VAL A 175 6.01 -13.60 5.58
CA VAL A 175 5.34 -13.35 4.31
C VAL A 175 6.39 -13.14 3.23
N GLY A 176 6.42 -14.05 2.26
CA GLY A 176 7.38 -14.04 1.16
C GLY A 176 7.22 -12.84 0.22
N ASN A 177 8.21 -12.66 -0.66
CA ASN A 177 8.27 -11.53 -1.59
C ASN A 177 7.03 -11.52 -2.49
N PHE A 178 6.48 -10.34 -2.76
CA PHE A 178 5.33 -10.16 -3.64
C PHE A 178 4.11 -11.04 -3.30
N SER A 179 3.95 -11.44 -2.04
CA SER A 179 2.75 -12.19 -1.60
C SER A 179 1.66 -11.22 -1.16
N TYR A 180 0.40 -11.53 -1.48
CA TYR A 180 -0.77 -10.82 -0.98
C TYR A 180 -1.55 -11.74 -0.04
N VAL A 181 -1.86 -11.27 1.17
CA VAL A 181 -2.54 -12.08 2.18
C VAL A 181 -3.68 -11.31 2.81
N GLN A 182 -4.90 -11.81 2.60
CA GLN A 182 -6.12 -11.37 3.25
C GLN A 182 -6.85 -12.60 3.76
N ALA A 183 -6.48 -13.11 4.93
CA ALA A 183 -6.93 -14.44 5.37
C ALA A 183 -7.30 -14.52 6.87
N GLY A 184 -7.71 -13.38 7.46
CA GLY A 184 -8.23 -13.33 8.83
C GLY A 184 -7.12 -13.46 9.87
N ASP A 185 -7.30 -14.34 10.86
CA ASP A 185 -6.34 -14.57 11.93
C ASP A 185 -5.32 -15.65 11.56
N LEU A 186 -4.04 -15.26 11.50
CA LEU A 186 -2.92 -16.07 11.06
C LEU A 186 -1.84 -16.12 12.14
N SER A 187 -1.42 -17.33 12.51
CA SER A 187 -0.41 -17.52 13.53
C SER A 187 0.58 -18.63 13.17
N ARG A 188 1.88 -18.37 13.32
CA ARG A 188 2.97 -19.35 13.10
C ARG A 188 3.00 -19.92 11.68
N LEU A 189 2.77 -19.07 10.69
CA LEU A 189 2.73 -19.46 9.27
C LEU A 189 3.87 -18.83 8.48
N THR A 190 4.41 -19.61 7.54
CA THR A 190 5.27 -19.12 6.47
C THR A 190 4.47 -19.15 5.18
N ILE A 191 4.24 -17.98 4.61
CA ILE A 191 3.63 -17.78 3.29
C ILE A 191 4.75 -17.63 2.27
N GLU A 192 4.76 -18.50 1.28
CA GLU A 192 5.75 -18.49 0.19
C GLU A 192 5.63 -17.25 -0.70
N SER A 193 6.73 -16.86 -1.32
CA SER A 193 6.78 -15.74 -2.28
C SER A 193 5.81 -15.95 -3.43
N GLY A 194 5.15 -14.88 -3.89
CA GLY A 194 4.24 -14.96 -5.03
C GLY A 194 2.90 -15.65 -4.74
N ARG A 195 2.53 -15.80 -3.47
CA ARG A 195 1.20 -16.31 -3.13
C ARG A 195 0.20 -15.16 -2.99
N VAL A 196 -0.90 -15.24 -3.72
CA VAL A 196 -2.08 -14.37 -3.54
C VAL A 196 -3.17 -15.18 -2.87
N TRP A 197 -3.44 -14.88 -1.60
CA TRP A 197 -4.34 -15.65 -0.76
C TRP A 197 -5.42 -14.75 -0.15
N ILE A 198 -6.67 -14.98 -0.55
CA ILE A 198 -7.84 -14.23 -0.09
C ILE A 198 -8.84 -15.23 0.48
N LYS A 199 -9.13 -15.12 1.77
CA LYS A 199 -9.99 -16.05 2.47
C LYS A 199 -10.92 -15.32 3.42
N SER A 200 -12.20 -15.63 3.30
CA SER A 200 -13.22 -15.28 4.28
C SER A 200 -13.70 -16.56 4.94
N ASN A 201 -13.54 -16.65 6.27
CA ASN A 201 -13.76 -17.88 7.02
C ASN A 201 -15.19 -18.42 6.83
N GLY A 202 -15.29 -19.66 6.33
CA GLY A 202 -16.57 -20.33 6.08
C GLY A 202 -17.34 -19.84 4.87
N LEU A 203 -16.82 -18.86 4.11
CA LEU A 203 -17.51 -18.25 2.98
C LEU A 203 -16.83 -18.55 1.65
N PHE A 204 -15.56 -18.16 1.49
CA PHE A 204 -14.80 -18.43 0.26
C PHE A 204 -13.28 -18.42 0.51
N GLU A 205 -12.53 -18.99 -0.43
CA GLU A 205 -11.08 -18.98 -0.50
C GLU A 205 -10.63 -18.91 -1.95
N PHE A 206 -9.98 -17.80 -2.31
CA PHE A 206 -9.21 -17.64 -3.55
C PHE A 206 -7.73 -17.81 -3.21
N ASN A 207 -7.04 -18.64 -3.98
CA ASN A 207 -5.61 -18.88 -3.82
C ASN A 207 -4.95 -19.00 -5.19
N TYR A 208 -3.95 -18.17 -5.43
CA TYR A 208 -3.08 -18.24 -6.60
C TYR A 208 -1.62 -18.29 -6.15
N VAL A 209 -0.82 -19.10 -6.84
CA VAL A 209 0.63 -19.18 -6.63
C VAL A 209 1.34 -18.93 -7.96
N TYR A 210 2.23 -17.95 -8.00
CA TYR A 210 3.03 -17.68 -9.19
C TYR A 210 3.87 -18.92 -9.58
N PRO A 211 4.04 -19.21 -10.89
CA PRO A 211 5.00 -20.21 -11.32
C PRO A 211 6.41 -19.89 -10.80
N GLU A 212 7.18 -20.93 -10.51
CA GLU A 212 8.57 -20.81 -10.02
C GLU A 212 9.41 -19.94 -10.96
N GLY A 213 10.20 -19.04 -10.38
CA GLY A 213 11.11 -18.16 -11.15
C GLY A 213 10.44 -16.94 -11.77
N VAL A 214 9.11 -16.82 -11.76
CA VAL A 214 8.43 -15.63 -12.30
C VAL A 214 8.65 -14.45 -11.37
N VAL A 215 8.36 -14.58 -10.08
CA VAL A 215 8.46 -13.47 -9.12
C VAL A 215 9.88 -12.94 -9.04
N GLU A 216 10.90 -13.81 -9.08
CA GLU A 216 12.31 -13.47 -8.98
C GLU A 216 12.79 -12.54 -10.10
N GLN A 217 12.14 -12.56 -11.27
CA GLN A 217 12.43 -11.63 -12.38
C GLN A 217 11.99 -10.19 -12.05
N TYR A 218 10.92 -10.06 -11.26
CA TYR A 218 10.33 -8.77 -10.93
C TYR A 218 10.84 -8.23 -9.60
N VAL A 219 11.03 -9.11 -8.63
CA VAL A 219 11.63 -8.79 -7.35
C VAL A 219 12.33 -10.00 -6.72
N SER A 220 13.59 -9.81 -6.40
CA SER A 220 14.35 -10.72 -5.53
C SER A 220 15.09 -9.91 -4.47
N MET A 221 15.49 -10.59 -3.40
CA MET A 221 16.30 -10.00 -2.34
C MET A 221 17.40 -10.99 -1.96
N ASP A 222 18.64 -10.52 -1.95
CA ASP A 222 19.77 -11.34 -1.53
C ASP A 222 19.91 -11.41 0.01
N GLU A 223 20.85 -12.23 0.48
CA GLU A 223 21.17 -12.40 1.90
C GLU A 223 21.61 -11.10 2.61
N ASN A 224 22.02 -10.08 1.85
CA ASN A 224 22.42 -8.77 2.34
C ASN A 224 21.27 -7.76 2.29
N GLY A 225 20.05 -8.19 1.98
CA GLY A 225 18.89 -7.31 1.91
C GLY A 225 18.89 -6.38 0.68
N LYS A 226 19.79 -6.60 -0.29
CA LYS A 226 19.77 -5.86 -1.55
C LYS A 226 18.65 -6.41 -2.43
N ILE A 227 17.79 -5.51 -2.88
CA ILE A 227 16.67 -5.81 -3.77
C ILE A 227 17.06 -5.59 -5.24
N THR A 228 16.60 -6.45 -6.13
CA THR A 228 16.78 -6.34 -7.59
C THR A 228 15.52 -6.82 -8.31
N GLY A 229 15.42 -6.56 -9.61
CA GLY A 229 14.34 -7.01 -10.48
C GLY A 229 13.58 -5.84 -11.11
N LYS A 230 12.73 -6.17 -12.10
CA LYS A 230 12.05 -5.17 -12.94
C LYS A 230 11.28 -4.11 -12.14
N PHE A 231 10.67 -4.47 -11.00
CA PHE A 231 9.95 -3.48 -10.18
C PHE A 231 10.89 -2.44 -9.58
N ILE A 232 12.11 -2.84 -9.21
CA ILE A 232 13.12 -1.95 -8.65
C ILE A 232 13.68 -1.05 -9.74
N ASP A 233 14.02 -1.62 -10.89
CA ASP A 233 14.53 -0.87 -12.04
C ASP A 233 13.53 0.21 -12.45
N TYR A 234 12.24 -0.14 -12.49
CA TYR A 234 11.17 0.79 -12.78
C TYR A 234 11.05 1.90 -11.74
N VAL A 235 11.02 1.58 -10.44
CA VAL A 235 10.93 2.62 -9.39
C VAL A 235 12.15 3.55 -9.39
N GLU A 236 13.34 3.04 -9.69
CA GLU A 236 14.55 3.87 -9.77
C GLU A 236 14.57 4.77 -11.02
N GLU A 237 13.90 4.40 -12.13
CA GLU A 237 13.72 5.28 -13.32
C GLU A 237 13.10 6.63 -12.95
N PHE A 238 12.11 6.64 -12.05
CA PHE A 238 11.34 7.83 -11.68
C PHE A 238 11.87 8.58 -10.45
N LYS A 239 12.91 8.05 -9.81
CA LYS A 239 13.36 8.55 -8.51
C LYS A 239 13.83 10.00 -8.53
N GLU A 240 14.50 10.40 -9.62
CA GLU A 240 14.99 11.78 -9.77
C GLU A 240 13.84 12.78 -9.95
N ASP A 241 12.70 12.36 -10.49
CA ASP A 241 11.53 13.23 -10.64
C ASP A 241 10.94 13.66 -9.29
N PHE A 242 11.16 12.89 -8.22
CA PHE A 242 10.69 13.23 -6.88
C PHE A 242 11.61 14.23 -6.15
N VAL A 243 12.84 14.46 -6.62
CA VAL A 243 13.79 15.36 -5.93
C VAL A 243 13.28 16.82 -5.88
N PRO A 244 12.79 17.42 -6.97
CA PRO A 244 12.25 18.78 -6.95
C PRO A 244 11.01 18.91 -6.06
N VAL A 245 10.18 17.88 -6.02
CA VAL A 245 8.93 17.83 -5.26
C VAL A 245 9.18 18.04 -3.76
N TYR A 246 10.25 17.46 -3.21
CA TYR A 246 10.62 17.65 -1.80
C TYR A 246 11.30 19.00 -1.50
N SER A 247 11.55 19.82 -2.53
CA SER A 247 12.21 21.12 -2.40
C SER A 247 11.22 22.30 -2.29
N SER A 248 9.93 22.04 -2.47
CA SER A 248 8.85 23.04 -2.39
C SER A 248 7.76 22.62 -1.41
N VAL A 249 7.19 23.59 -0.68
CA VAL A 249 6.04 23.34 0.21
C VAL A 249 4.75 23.13 -0.59
N GLN A 250 4.62 23.83 -1.72
CA GLN A 250 3.49 23.71 -2.64
C GLN A 250 4.03 23.93 -4.06
N PRO A 251 4.22 22.87 -4.87
CA PRO A 251 4.67 23.02 -6.24
C PRO A 251 3.57 23.67 -7.09
N GLU A 252 3.94 24.60 -7.96
CA GLU A 252 3.02 25.17 -8.94
C GLU A 252 2.69 24.11 -10.01
N LEU A 253 1.41 23.76 -10.15
CA LEU A 253 0.89 22.87 -11.22
C LEU A 253 0.72 23.64 -12.55
N MET A 254 1.72 24.40 -12.95
CA MET A 254 1.64 25.27 -14.12
C MET A 254 1.38 24.47 -15.39
N GLY A 255 0.25 24.74 -16.04
CA GLY A 255 -0.13 24.13 -17.32
C GLY A 255 -0.86 22.79 -17.23
N VAL A 256 -1.13 22.28 -16.02
CA VAL A 256 -1.95 21.08 -15.81
C VAL A 256 -3.42 21.49 -15.64
N GLU A 257 -4.31 20.90 -16.44
CA GLU A 257 -5.76 21.07 -16.27
C GLU A 257 -6.21 20.22 -15.08
N VAL A 258 -6.64 20.88 -13.99
CA VAL A 258 -7.13 20.25 -12.76
C VAL A 258 -8.59 20.62 -12.56
N GLY A 259 -9.45 19.60 -12.52
CA GLY A 259 -10.90 19.74 -12.31
C GLY A 259 -11.29 20.14 -10.90
N GLU A 260 -12.56 20.50 -10.72
CA GLU A 260 -13.10 20.94 -9.43
C GLU A 260 -13.18 19.76 -8.44
N GLY A 261 -13.05 20.06 -7.14
CA GLY A 261 -13.15 19.04 -6.09
C GLY A 261 -11.98 18.04 -6.06
N THR A 262 -10.95 18.24 -6.88
CA THR A 262 -9.77 17.37 -6.97
C THR A 262 -8.71 17.74 -5.94
N TYR A 263 -7.99 16.73 -5.43
CA TYR A 263 -6.78 16.94 -4.64
C TYR A 263 -5.58 16.30 -5.33
N VAL A 264 -4.57 17.13 -5.57
CA VAL A 264 -3.25 16.72 -6.01
C VAL A 264 -2.28 17.00 -4.87
N ASN A 265 -1.77 15.93 -4.25
CA ASN A 265 -0.87 16.07 -3.13
C ASN A 265 0.41 16.80 -3.56
N PRO A 266 0.90 17.80 -2.80
CA PRO A 266 2.15 18.51 -3.08
C PRO A 266 3.38 17.61 -3.22
N TYR A 267 3.33 16.39 -2.66
CA TYR A 267 4.39 15.40 -2.72
C TYR A 267 4.17 14.30 -3.79
N SER A 268 3.29 14.56 -4.75
CA SER A 268 3.15 13.76 -5.97
C SER A 268 3.96 14.36 -7.12
N VAL A 269 4.23 13.58 -8.15
CA VAL A 269 4.83 14.06 -9.39
C VAL A 269 3.74 14.11 -10.46
N ILE A 270 3.55 15.28 -11.05
CA ILE A 270 2.78 15.47 -12.28
C ILE A 270 3.75 15.97 -13.36
N LYS A 271 3.86 15.25 -14.47
CA LYS A 271 4.89 15.52 -15.49
C LYS A 271 4.36 15.36 -16.92
N GLY A 272 4.76 16.27 -17.80
CA GLY A 272 4.38 16.19 -19.22
C GLY A 272 2.92 16.58 -19.46
N ASP A 273 2.30 16.01 -20.48
CA ASP A 273 0.92 16.34 -20.89
C ASP A 273 -0.10 15.56 -20.06
N CYS A 274 -0.51 16.16 -18.94
CA CYS A 274 -1.46 15.55 -18.00
C CYS A 274 -2.75 16.35 -17.90
N LYS A 275 -3.87 15.63 -17.78
CA LYS A 275 -5.18 16.18 -17.44
C LYS A 275 -5.76 15.44 -16.26
N ILE A 276 -6.28 16.17 -15.29
CA ILE A 276 -6.85 15.60 -14.07
C ILE A 276 -8.28 16.11 -13.96
N GLY A 277 -9.26 15.23 -14.14
CA GLY A 277 -10.68 15.55 -14.08
C GLY A 277 -11.16 15.85 -12.66
N ASP A 278 -12.44 16.19 -12.54
CA ASP A 278 -13.08 16.54 -11.27
C ASP A 278 -13.04 15.40 -10.25
N ASN A 279 -13.06 15.74 -8.96
CA ASN A 279 -13.14 14.80 -7.84
C ASN A 279 -12.05 13.71 -7.84
N SER A 280 -10.93 13.98 -8.48
CA SER A 280 -9.80 13.06 -8.52
C SER A 280 -8.94 13.18 -7.27
N LEU A 281 -8.26 12.09 -6.93
CA LEU A 281 -7.32 12.05 -5.81
C LEU A 281 -5.97 11.55 -6.28
N ILE A 282 -4.96 12.41 -6.29
CA ILE A 282 -3.56 12.03 -6.52
C ILE A 282 -2.81 12.13 -5.18
N ALA A 283 -2.51 10.99 -4.57
CA ALA A 283 -1.89 10.93 -3.26
C ALA A 283 -0.37 11.21 -3.30
N GLN A 284 0.24 11.41 -2.13
CA GLN A 284 1.70 11.57 -2.01
C GLN A 284 2.43 10.37 -2.61
N ARG A 285 3.62 10.60 -3.17
CA ARG A 285 4.43 9.59 -3.87
C ARG A 285 3.78 8.95 -5.10
N ALA A 286 2.59 9.38 -5.51
CA ALA A 286 2.07 9.03 -6.82
C ALA A 286 2.90 9.75 -7.90
N HIS A 287 3.17 9.07 -9.00
CA HIS A 287 3.81 9.61 -10.19
C HIS A 287 2.85 9.49 -11.36
N VAL A 288 2.53 10.63 -12.01
CA VAL A 288 1.62 10.71 -13.16
C VAL A 288 2.34 11.44 -14.28
N GLU A 289 2.57 10.75 -15.40
CA GLU A 289 3.27 11.27 -16.56
C GLU A 289 2.48 11.04 -17.85
N ASN A 290 2.31 12.10 -18.67
CA ASN A 290 1.66 12.03 -19.98
C ASN A 290 0.33 11.25 -19.98
N SER A 291 -0.56 11.56 -19.04
CA SER A 291 -1.74 10.74 -18.76
C SER A 291 -3.01 11.54 -18.54
N ASP A 292 -4.13 11.00 -19.01
CA ASP A 292 -5.47 11.55 -18.80
C ASP A 292 -6.14 10.82 -17.62
N ILE A 293 -6.33 11.53 -16.51
CA ILE A 293 -6.98 11.03 -15.31
C ILE A 293 -8.43 11.51 -15.29
N GLY A 294 -9.37 10.67 -15.74
CA GLY A 294 -10.79 11.03 -15.80
C GLY A 294 -11.43 11.22 -14.43
N LYS A 295 -12.58 11.92 -14.41
CA LYS A 295 -13.36 12.27 -13.21
C LYS A 295 -13.46 11.13 -12.19
N GLY A 296 -13.29 11.45 -10.91
CA GLY A 296 -13.47 10.53 -9.78
C GLY A 296 -12.40 9.43 -9.72
N SER A 297 -11.37 9.50 -10.57
CA SER A 297 -10.28 8.53 -10.55
C SER A 297 -9.26 8.86 -9.47
N ASN A 298 -8.60 7.83 -8.96
CA ASN A 298 -7.65 7.94 -7.86
C ASN A 298 -6.34 7.20 -8.15
N ALA A 299 -5.23 7.87 -7.87
CA ALA A 299 -3.90 7.32 -7.79
C ALA A 299 -3.42 7.37 -6.33
N GLN A 300 -3.32 6.21 -5.68
CA GLN A 300 -2.89 6.11 -4.28
C GLN A 300 -1.36 6.21 -4.13
N GLU A 301 -0.86 6.11 -2.90
CA GLU A 301 0.56 6.19 -2.59
C GLU A 301 1.38 5.18 -3.38
N ASN A 302 2.56 5.62 -3.82
CA ASN A 302 3.52 4.80 -4.57
C ASN A 302 2.94 4.25 -5.89
N CYS A 303 1.87 4.83 -6.42
CA CYS A 303 1.38 4.50 -7.75
C CYS A 303 2.23 5.15 -8.84
N TYR A 304 2.37 4.47 -9.98
CA TYR A 304 3.08 4.99 -11.15
C TYR A 304 2.18 4.88 -12.37
N ILE A 305 1.83 6.02 -12.97
CA ILE A 305 0.90 6.12 -14.08
C ILE A 305 1.61 6.85 -15.21
N LYS A 306 1.82 6.18 -16.34
CA LYS A 306 2.59 6.74 -17.47
C LYS A 306 1.96 6.39 -18.81
N ASN A 307 1.77 7.38 -19.67
CA ASN A 307 1.18 7.19 -21.00
C ASN A 307 -0.17 6.45 -20.92
N ALA A 308 -1.03 6.81 -19.97
CA ALA A 308 -2.25 6.08 -19.66
C ALA A 308 -3.50 6.95 -19.77
N VAL A 309 -4.64 6.31 -20.04
CA VAL A 309 -5.95 6.97 -20.13
C VAL A 309 -6.90 6.30 -19.16
N TYR A 310 -7.45 7.08 -18.23
CA TYR A 310 -8.42 6.64 -17.24
C TYR A 310 -9.75 7.29 -17.64
N GLU A 311 -10.71 6.51 -18.11
CA GLU A 311 -11.99 7.05 -18.60
C GLU A 311 -12.93 7.55 -17.49
N GLY A 312 -12.68 7.19 -16.21
CA GLY A 312 -13.35 7.76 -15.05
C GLY A 312 -13.65 6.75 -13.94
N PHE A 313 -13.70 7.22 -12.69
CA PHE A 313 -13.97 6.42 -11.49
C PHE A 313 -13.04 5.21 -11.32
N ASN A 314 -11.85 5.31 -11.88
CA ASN A 314 -10.84 4.27 -11.85
C ASN A 314 -10.01 4.40 -10.58
N VAL A 315 -9.66 3.29 -9.95
CA VAL A 315 -8.87 3.29 -8.71
C VAL A 315 -7.62 2.48 -8.94
N THR A 316 -6.46 3.10 -8.77
CA THR A 316 -5.18 2.40 -8.70
C THR A 316 -4.72 2.38 -7.25
N ALA A 317 -4.78 1.19 -6.65
CA ALA A 317 -4.43 0.96 -5.27
C ALA A 317 -2.92 1.05 -5.04
N HIS A 318 -2.53 1.22 -3.77
CA HIS A 318 -1.16 1.46 -3.36
C HIS A 318 -0.12 0.57 -4.05
N GLY A 319 0.95 1.20 -4.57
CA GLY A 319 2.05 0.53 -5.27
C GLY A 319 1.74 0.06 -6.70
N GLY A 320 0.50 0.23 -7.16
CA GLY A 320 0.05 -0.13 -8.50
C GLY A 320 0.75 0.67 -9.60
N LYS A 321 1.02 0.03 -10.74
CA LYS A 321 1.72 0.64 -11.87
C LYS A 321 0.88 0.41 -13.12
N VAL A 322 0.58 1.48 -13.85
CA VAL A 322 -0.25 1.47 -15.06
C VAL A 322 0.45 2.25 -16.17
N ILE A 323 0.95 1.53 -17.17
CA ILE A 323 1.81 2.07 -18.23
C ILE A 323 1.24 1.73 -19.60
N HIS A 324 1.16 2.70 -20.52
CA HIS A 324 0.69 2.47 -21.90
C HIS A 324 -0.65 1.72 -21.94
N THR A 325 -1.56 2.13 -21.07
CA THR A 325 -2.80 1.41 -20.77
C THR A 325 -4.00 2.34 -20.83
N ARG A 326 -5.09 1.87 -21.44
CA ARG A 326 -6.41 2.51 -21.34
C ARG A 326 -7.30 1.71 -20.39
N LEU A 327 -7.78 2.38 -19.36
CA LEU A 327 -8.77 1.85 -18.42
C LEU A 327 -10.14 2.47 -18.75
N ALA A 328 -11.08 1.63 -19.19
CA ALA A 328 -12.48 1.99 -19.26
C ALA A 328 -13.03 2.37 -17.86
N PRO A 329 -14.26 2.89 -17.72
CA PRO A 329 -14.72 3.38 -16.43
C PRO A 329 -14.83 2.29 -15.36
N ASN A 330 -14.70 2.70 -14.09
CA ASN A 330 -14.88 1.86 -12.91
C ASN A 330 -13.89 0.69 -12.76
N VAL A 331 -12.75 0.74 -13.42
CA VAL A 331 -11.71 -0.28 -13.28
C VAL A 331 -10.98 -0.12 -11.94
N PHE A 332 -10.78 -1.24 -11.25
CA PHE A 332 -9.94 -1.32 -10.07
C PHE A 332 -8.62 -2.02 -10.38
N VAL A 333 -7.50 -1.36 -10.09
CA VAL A 333 -6.16 -1.92 -10.13
C VAL A 333 -5.67 -2.16 -8.70
N GLY A 334 -5.55 -3.43 -8.31
CA GLY A 334 -5.21 -3.83 -6.95
C GLY A 334 -3.76 -3.52 -6.53
N PHE A 335 -3.50 -3.72 -5.23
CA PHE A 335 -2.21 -3.44 -4.59
C PHE A 335 -1.03 -4.02 -5.38
N ASN A 336 0.04 -3.24 -5.51
CA ASN A 336 1.30 -3.65 -6.14
C ASN A 336 1.18 -4.27 -7.55
N SER A 337 0.02 -4.17 -8.21
CA SER A 337 -0.16 -4.71 -9.55
C SER A 337 0.73 -3.97 -10.55
N PHE A 338 1.25 -4.70 -11.53
CA PHE A 338 2.10 -4.20 -12.59
C PHE A 338 1.39 -4.38 -13.93
N VAL A 339 0.72 -3.32 -14.40
CA VAL A 339 0.02 -3.28 -15.69
C VAL A 339 0.89 -2.50 -16.66
N HIS A 340 1.80 -3.20 -17.31
CA HIS A 340 2.88 -2.65 -18.11
C HIS A 340 2.71 -2.98 -19.59
N GLY A 341 2.14 -2.03 -20.33
CA GLY A 341 2.14 -2.02 -21.78
C GLY A 341 3.35 -1.30 -22.36
N THR A 342 3.44 -1.29 -23.69
CA THR A 342 4.36 -0.42 -24.44
C THR A 342 3.62 0.32 -25.54
N ALA A 343 4.26 1.30 -26.17
CA ALA A 343 3.67 2.00 -27.32
C ALA A 343 3.26 1.05 -28.46
N THR A 344 3.96 -0.08 -28.63
CA THR A 344 3.64 -1.11 -29.64
C THR A 344 2.74 -2.24 -29.12
N CYS A 345 2.72 -2.45 -27.80
CA CYS A 345 1.94 -3.49 -27.13
C CYS A 345 1.05 -2.84 -26.04
N PRO A 346 0.05 -2.02 -26.44
CA PRO A 346 -0.81 -1.34 -25.48
C PRO A 346 -1.76 -2.32 -24.78
N ILE A 347 -2.21 -1.95 -23.59
CA ILE A 347 -3.20 -2.69 -22.83
C ILE A 347 -4.52 -1.92 -22.79
N THR A 348 -5.64 -2.61 -22.97
CA THR A 348 -6.98 -2.07 -22.71
C THR A 348 -7.69 -2.91 -21.67
N VAL A 349 -8.24 -2.27 -20.64
CA VAL A 349 -9.04 -2.93 -19.61
C VAL A 349 -10.48 -2.47 -19.70
N GLY A 350 -11.39 -3.43 -19.91
CA GLY A 350 -12.82 -3.17 -20.05
C GLY A 350 -13.48 -2.65 -18.78
N ARG A 351 -14.67 -2.07 -18.94
CA ARG A 351 -15.43 -1.39 -17.88
C ARG A 351 -15.73 -2.34 -16.72
N ASP A 352 -15.77 -1.82 -15.49
CA ASP A 352 -16.16 -2.57 -14.29
C ASP A 352 -15.28 -3.82 -14.02
N SER A 353 -14.08 -3.86 -14.58
CA SER A 353 -13.13 -4.96 -14.40
C SER A 353 -12.23 -4.74 -13.18
N ILE A 354 -11.76 -5.87 -12.64
CA ILE A 354 -10.94 -5.94 -11.44
C ILE A 354 -9.60 -6.57 -11.84
N VAL A 355 -8.54 -5.78 -11.85
CA VAL A 355 -7.18 -6.31 -11.82
C VAL A 355 -6.87 -6.64 -10.37
N MET A 356 -6.85 -7.94 -10.05
CA MET A 356 -6.70 -8.42 -8.69
C MET A 356 -5.36 -7.94 -8.07
N PRO A 357 -5.25 -7.87 -6.74
CA PRO A 357 -4.00 -7.52 -6.08
C PRO A 357 -2.84 -8.38 -6.57
N HIS A 358 -1.68 -7.75 -6.72
CA HIS A 358 -0.43 -8.39 -7.12
C HIS A 358 -0.51 -9.06 -8.50
N THR A 359 -1.31 -8.53 -9.43
CA THR A 359 -1.34 -9.05 -10.81
C THR A 359 -0.18 -8.46 -11.62
N ILE A 360 0.45 -9.27 -12.46
CA ILE A 360 1.51 -8.86 -13.38
C ILE A 360 1.01 -9.06 -14.81
N ILE A 361 0.80 -7.94 -15.51
CA ILE A 361 0.55 -7.88 -16.95
C ILE A 361 1.75 -7.18 -17.58
N ASP A 362 2.67 -7.94 -18.18
CA ASP A 362 3.88 -7.40 -18.84
C ASP A 362 3.82 -7.73 -20.35
N ALA A 363 3.25 -6.81 -21.13
CA ALA A 363 2.74 -7.09 -22.46
C ALA A 363 3.83 -7.31 -23.52
N GLU A 364 3.88 -8.51 -24.10
CA GLU A 364 4.67 -8.85 -25.29
C GLU A 364 3.91 -8.57 -26.60
N GLU A 365 2.58 -8.47 -26.53
CA GLU A 365 1.67 -8.11 -27.62
C GLU A 365 0.51 -7.25 -27.08
N PRO A 366 -0.29 -6.59 -27.92
CA PRO A 366 -1.47 -5.87 -27.44
C PRO A 366 -2.44 -6.80 -26.69
N ILE A 367 -2.90 -6.38 -25.51
CA ILE A 367 -3.81 -7.16 -24.66
C ILE A 367 -5.10 -6.36 -24.43
N THR A 368 -6.23 -7.02 -24.64
CA THR A 368 -7.57 -6.50 -24.30
C THR A 368 -8.22 -7.41 -23.27
N ILE A 369 -8.39 -6.89 -22.05
CA ILE A 369 -9.15 -7.54 -20.99
C ILE A 369 -10.63 -7.19 -21.17
N PRO A 370 -11.53 -8.19 -21.23
CA PRO A 370 -12.96 -7.94 -21.36
C PRO A 370 -13.54 -7.11 -20.22
N GLU A 371 -14.70 -6.50 -20.45
CA GLU A 371 -15.47 -5.82 -19.41
C GLU A 371 -15.99 -6.80 -18.33
N ASN A 372 -16.32 -6.25 -17.16
CA ASN A 372 -16.91 -6.95 -16.03
C ASN A 372 -16.18 -8.27 -15.73
N SER A 373 -14.85 -8.22 -15.69
CA SER A 373 -13.98 -9.38 -15.54
C SER A 373 -12.97 -9.20 -14.40
N ALA A 374 -12.63 -10.28 -13.72
CA ALA A 374 -11.49 -10.36 -12.83
C ALA A 374 -10.29 -10.93 -13.61
N VAL A 375 -9.14 -10.27 -13.53
CA VAL A 375 -7.85 -10.75 -14.05
C VAL A 375 -6.85 -10.87 -12.91
N TRP A 376 -6.04 -11.92 -12.91
CA TRP A 376 -5.05 -12.21 -11.86
C TRP A 376 -3.76 -12.80 -12.44
N GLY A 377 -2.76 -13.02 -11.59
CA GLY A 377 -1.60 -13.83 -11.93
C GLY A 377 -0.65 -13.20 -12.95
N TYR A 378 -0.18 -13.99 -13.91
CA TYR A 378 0.85 -13.59 -14.87
C TYR A 378 0.34 -13.62 -16.30
N VAL A 379 0.33 -12.46 -16.96
CA VAL A 379 -0.16 -12.28 -18.32
C VAL A 379 0.90 -11.54 -19.14
N THR A 380 1.38 -12.14 -20.23
CA THR A 380 2.23 -11.43 -21.21
C THR A 380 1.62 -11.37 -22.59
N LYS A 381 0.62 -12.20 -22.87
CA LYS A 381 -0.09 -12.32 -24.15
C LYS A 381 -1.59 -12.41 -23.99
N GLN A 382 -2.34 -12.13 -25.05
CA GLN A 382 -3.79 -12.24 -25.08
C GLN A 382 -4.25 -13.67 -24.75
N SER A 383 -3.48 -14.68 -25.16
CA SER A 383 -3.76 -16.10 -24.90
C SER A 383 -3.76 -16.45 -23.42
N ASP A 384 -2.97 -15.75 -22.59
CA ASP A 384 -2.81 -16.07 -21.18
C ASP A 384 -4.09 -15.74 -20.39
N LEU A 385 -4.91 -14.81 -20.88
CA LEU A 385 -6.20 -14.48 -20.29
C LEU A 385 -7.15 -15.69 -20.23
N LYS A 386 -6.95 -16.72 -21.06
CA LYS A 386 -7.74 -17.96 -20.99
C LYS A 386 -7.67 -18.59 -19.59
N ASP A 387 -6.50 -18.52 -18.95
CA ASP A 387 -6.25 -19.17 -17.67
C ASP A 387 -6.02 -18.16 -16.52
N GLN A 388 -6.08 -16.87 -16.82
CA GLN A 388 -5.79 -15.76 -15.87
C GLN A 388 -6.89 -14.71 -15.81
N CYS A 389 -8.04 -14.94 -16.46
CA CYS A 389 -9.15 -14.01 -16.49
C CYS A 389 -10.49 -14.75 -16.49
N MET A 390 -11.49 -14.19 -15.83
CA MET A 390 -12.85 -14.71 -15.82
C MET A 390 -13.85 -13.57 -15.69
N SER A 391 -15.00 -13.66 -16.37
CA SER A 391 -16.07 -12.70 -16.15
C SER A 391 -16.60 -12.80 -14.72
N LEU A 392 -16.91 -11.66 -14.10
CA LEU A 392 -17.46 -11.59 -12.74
C LEU A 392 -18.80 -12.33 -12.65
N GLU A 393 -19.56 -12.40 -13.74
CA GLU A 393 -20.79 -13.20 -13.79
C GLU A 393 -20.52 -14.71 -13.65
N THR A 394 -19.48 -15.21 -14.31
CA THR A 394 -19.09 -16.63 -14.22
C THR A 394 -18.51 -16.93 -12.84
N LEU A 395 -17.67 -16.04 -12.33
CA LEU A 395 -17.08 -16.18 -11.00
C LEU A 395 -18.17 -16.19 -9.92
N ALA A 396 -19.18 -15.33 -10.03
CA ALA A 396 -20.32 -15.29 -9.11
C ALA A 396 -21.15 -16.60 -9.06
N LYS A 397 -21.09 -17.42 -10.12
CA LYS A 397 -21.80 -18.72 -10.20
C LYS A 397 -20.92 -19.89 -9.80
N THR A 398 -19.65 -19.66 -9.50
CA THR A 398 -18.66 -20.70 -9.22
C THR A 398 -18.67 -21.06 -7.74
N THR A 399 -18.57 -22.37 -7.45
CA THR A 399 -18.37 -22.87 -6.09
C THR A 399 -16.96 -23.39 -5.87
N ASP A 400 -16.48 -24.24 -6.77
CA ASP A 400 -15.13 -24.79 -6.72
C ASP A 400 -14.56 -24.83 -8.14
N ILE A 401 -13.38 -24.26 -8.34
CA ILE A 401 -12.69 -24.31 -9.63
C ILE A 401 -11.18 -24.29 -9.45
N VAL A 402 -10.49 -24.90 -10.42
CA VAL A 402 -9.04 -24.84 -10.58
C VAL A 402 -8.74 -24.40 -12.01
N ILE A 403 -7.98 -23.32 -12.18
CA ILE A 403 -7.54 -22.79 -13.47
C ILE A 403 -6.04 -22.53 -13.38
N GLY A 404 -5.24 -23.39 -14.01
CA GLY A 404 -3.78 -23.34 -13.88
C GLY A 404 -3.36 -23.37 -12.41
N ASN A 405 -2.67 -22.30 -11.97
CA ASN A 405 -2.21 -22.15 -10.59
C ASN A 405 -3.23 -21.45 -9.67
N MET A 406 -4.41 -21.09 -10.18
CA MET A 406 -5.49 -20.51 -9.39
C MET A 406 -6.42 -21.61 -8.90
N THR A 407 -6.77 -21.56 -7.62
CA THR A 407 -7.85 -22.34 -7.02
C THR A 407 -8.82 -21.40 -6.34
N PHE A 408 -10.11 -21.68 -6.52
CA PHE A 408 -11.18 -21.00 -5.81
C PHE A 408 -12.13 -22.04 -5.20
N LYS A 409 -12.57 -21.79 -3.97
CA LYS A 409 -13.53 -22.61 -3.22
C LYS A 409 -14.51 -21.74 -2.47
N GLY A 410 -15.76 -22.19 -2.34
CA GLY A 410 -16.82 -21.52 -1.59
C GLY A 410 -17.72 -20.62 -2.44
N ASP A 411 -18.30 -19.58 -1.85
CA ASP A 411 -19.33 -18.76 -2.51
C ASP A 411 -18.71 -17.69 -3.43
N GLY A 412 -18.72 -17.96 -4.74
CA GLY A 412 -18.27 -17.02 -5.77
C GLY A 412 -19.06 -15.72 -5.82
N LYS A 413 -20.36 -15.75 -5.52
CA LYS A 413 -21.19 -14.54 -5.48
C LYS A 413 -20.74 -13.64 -4.34
N ALA A 414 -20.57 -14.21 -3.15
CA ALA A 414 -20.08 -13.46 -1.99
C ALA A 414 -18.68 -12.88 -2.23
N PHE A 415 -17.80 -13.61 -2.93
CA PHE A 415 -16.48 -13.11 -3.33
C PHE A 415 -16.58 -11.86 -4.24
N VAL A 416 -17.38 -11.94 -5.31
CA VAL A 416 -17.56 -10.83 -6.25
C VAL A 416 -18.22 -9.62 -5.56
N GLU A 417 -19.24 -9.86 -4.74
CA GLU A 417 -19.92 -8.80 -3.98
C GLU A 417 -18.98 -8.12 -2.97
N ALA A 418 -18.10 -8.88 -2.29
CA ALA A 418 -17.11 -8.31 -1.38
C ALA A 418 -16.15 -7.35 -2.09
N PHE A 419 -15.65 -7.71 -3.28
CA PHE A 419 -14.82 -6.82 -4.07
C PHE A 419 -15.58 -5.59 -4.58
N LYS A 420 -16.79 -5.77 -5.12
CA LYS A 420 -17.61 -4.64 -5.59
C LYS A 420 -17.92 -3.65 -4.47
N HIS A 421 -18.30 -4.16 -3.29
CA HIS A 421 -18.54 -3.34 -2.11
C HIS A 421 -17.28 -2.58 -1.69
N ARG A 422 -16.13 -3.26 -1.64
CA ARG A 422 -14.85 -2.62 -1.30
C ARG A 422 -14.50 -1.49 -2.27
N ILE A 423 -14.63 -1.71 -3.57
CA ILE A 423 -14.29 -0.71 -4.60
C ILE A 423 -15.24 0.49 -4.53
N ALA A 424 -16.53 0.25 -4.27
CA ALA A 424 -17.50 1.32 -4.05
C ALA A 424 -17.15 2.16 -2.81
N HIS A 425 -16.84 1.49 -1.70
CA HIS A 425 -16.43 2.15 -0.46
C HIS A 425 -15.16 2.98 -0.63
N ILE A 426 -14.13 2.47 -1.34
CA ILE A 426 -12.91 3.25 -1.63
C ILE A 426 -13.25 4.52 -2.42
N ARG A 427 -14.16 4.45 -3.40
CA ARG A 427 -14.57 5.62 -4.18
C ARG A 427 -15.33 6.64 -3.35
N GLU A 428 -16.19 6.16 -2.45
CA GLU A 428 -16.91 6.99 -1.49
C GLU A 428 -15.95 7.70 -0.54
N GLU A 429 -15.08 6.96 0.15
CA GLU A 429 -14.07 7.51 1.07
C GLU A 429 -13.11 8.48 0.37
N ASN A 430 -12.77 8.24 -0.90
CA ASN A 430 -11.95 9.16 -1.68
C ASN A 430 -12.69 10.42 -2.13
N GLY A 431 -14.02 10.45 -2.08
CA GLY A 431 -14.82 11.60 -2.52
C GLY A 431 -15.02 11.66 -4.03
N ALA A 432 -14.98 10.51 -4.71
CA ALA A 432 -15.10 10.44 -6.17
C ALA A 432 -16.47 10.96 -6.68
N ASN A 433 -17.50 10.85 -5.84
CA ASN A 433 -18.86 11.29 -6.13
C ASN A 433 -19.21 12.65 -5.50
N PHE A 434 -18.21 13.45 -5.08
CA PHE A 434 -18.45 14.74 -4.44
C PHE A 434 -19.32 15.65 -5.32
N ASP A 435 -20.36 16.21 -4.72
CA ASP A 435 -21.38 17.03 -5.37
C ASP A 435 -21.48 18.45 -4.81
N GLY A 436 -20.50 18.85 -3.98
CA GLY A 436 -20.49 20.16 -3.30
C GLY A 436 -21.07 20.13 -1.89
N THR A 437 -21.56 18.98 -1.40
CA THR A 437 -22.15 18.83 -0.06
C THR A 437 -21.19 18.17 0.93
N GLU A 438 -21.35 18.45 2.23
CA GLU A 438 -20.50 17.86 3.28
C GLU A 438 -20.63 16.32 3.34
N GLU A 439 -21.81 15.79 3.02
CA GLU A 439 -22.13 14.36 3.05
C GLU A 439 -21.33 13.55 2.03
N THR A 440 -20.95 14.15 0.91
CA THR A 440 -20.22 13.47 -0.18
C THR A 440 -18.72 13.78 -0.18
N ARG A 441 -18.23 14.54 0.82
CA ARG A 441 -16.79 14.82 0.98
C ARG A 441 -16.02 13.56 1.37
N GLY A 442 -14.98 13.26 0.62
CA GLY A 442 -13.99 12.25 0.95
C GLY A 442 -12.58 12.83 1.07
N HIS A 443 -11.56 11.97 1.00
CA HIS A 443 -10.16 12.34 1.16
C HIS A 443 -9.72 13.43 0.16
N ALA A 444 -10.24 13.42 -1.07
CA ALA A 444 -9.95 14.47 -2.04
C ALA A 444 -10.44 15.86 -1.63
N GLN A 445 -11.43 15.96 -0.74
CA GLN A 445 -11.94 17.26 -0.27
C GLN A 445 -11.56 17.56 1.18
N LYS A 446 -11.28 16.53 1.99
CA LYS A 446 -10.88 16.64 3.40
C LYS A 446 -9.37 16.87 3.58
N THR A 447 -8.56 16.59 2.56
CA THR A 447 -7.08 16.71 2.68
C THR A 447 -6.54 17.98 2.03
N GLN A 448 -7.39 18.79 1.39
CA GLN A 448 -6.95 19.97 0.63
C GLN A 448 -6.24 21.01 1.50
N ASP A 449 -6.64 21.15 2.76
CA ASP A 449 -6.08 22.13 3.71
C ASP A 449 -4.97 21.54 4.61
N ALA A 450 -4.52 20.31 4.34
CA ALA A 450 -3.49 19.66 5.15
C ALA A 450 -2.11 20.32 4.94
N CYS A 451 -1.47 20.71 6.04
CA CYS A 451 -0.10 21.23 6.05
C CYS A 451 0.90 20.16 6.48
N PHE A 452 2.05 20.05 5.83
CA PHE A 452 3.10 19.08 6.20
C PHE A 452 4.29 19.75 6.87
N ASN A 453 4.54 19.39 8.12
CA ASN A 453 5.60 19.95 8.94
C ASN A 453 6.82 19.03 9.01
N ILE A 454 8.00 19.64 9.05
CA ILE A 454 9.30 18.94 8.99
C ILE A 454 9.81 18.58 10.40
N LEU A 455 10.36 17.38 10.53
CA LEU A 455 11.13 16.92 11.68
C LEU A 455 12.54 16.54 11.24
N GLN A 456 13.54 16.88 12.05
CA GLN A 456 14.95 16.62 11.75
C GLN A 456 15.58 15.65 12.76
N PRO A 457 16.49 14.75 12.33
CA PRO A 457 17.25 13.92 13.25
C PRO A 457 18.40 14.71 13.89
N PHE A 458 18.94 14.19 14.99
CA PHE A 458 20.25 14.62 15.49
C PHE A 458 21.31 14.39 14.38
N GLN A 459 22.10 15.42 14.09
CA GLN A 459 23.09 15.40 12.99
C GLN A 459 24.47 14.87 13.40
N GLY A 460 24.79 14.82 14.70
CA GLY A 460 26.13 14.51 15.20
C GLY A 460 26.14 13.74 16.52
N GLY A 461 27.31 13.22 16.87
CA GLY A 461 27.55 12.54 18.15
C GLY A 461 26.95 11.14 18.28
N ALA A 462 26.73 10.71 19.52
CA ALA A 462 26.20 9.38 19.84
C ALA A 462 24.77 9.18 19.31
N ASP A 463 23.98 10.25 19.33
CA ASP A 463 22.58 10.30 18.90
C ASP A 463 22.39 10.49 17.39
N ALA A 464 23.45 10.71 16.61
CA ALA A 464 23.34 10.95 15.18
C ALA A 464 22.43 9.91 14.48
N GLY A 465 21.40 10.39 13.77
CA GLY A 465 20.37 9.61 13.09
C GLY A 465 19.12 9.33 13.94
N MET A 466 19.19 9.49 15.25
CA MET A 466 18.01 9.38 16.12
C MET A 466 17.18 10.66 16.06
N TYR A 467 15.87 10.55 16.32
CA TYR A 467 15.01 11.70 16.55
C TYR A 467 14.81 11.90 18.06
N PRO A 468 14.68 13.15 18.54
CA PRO A 468 14.42 13.40 19.94
C PRO A 468 13.07 12.82 20.35
N THR A 469 12.92 12.54 21.65
CA THR A 469 11.60 12.21 22.19
C THR A 469 10.69 13.42 22.04
N MET A 470 9.53 13.24 21.41
CA MET A 470 8.59 14.32 21.17
C MET A 470 7.14 13.85 21.28
N THR A 471 6.28 14.79 21.62
CA THR A 471 4.83 14.64 21.63
C THR A 471 4.23 15.89 21.01
N ILE A 472 3.35 15.70 20.03
CA ILE A 472 2.68 16.77 19.27
C ILE A 472 1.19 16.43 19.25
N GLY A 473 0.33 17.39 19.59
CA GLY A 473 -1.08 17.12 19.88
C GLY A 473 -1.29 16.63 21.31
N GLU A 474 -2.51 16.17 21.62
CA GLU A 474 -2.87 15.63 22.95
C GLU A 474 -2.30 14.23 23.23
#